data_AF-A0A7R9MT92-F1
#
_entry.id   AF-A0A7R9MT92-F1
#
_cell.length_a   1.000
_cell.length_b   1.000
_cell.length_c   1.000
_cell.angle_alpha   90.00
_cell.angle_beta   90.00
_cell.angle_gamma   90.00
#
_symmetry.space_group_name_H-M   'P 1'
#
loop_
_entity.id
_entity.type
_entity.pdbx_description
1 polymer ?
#
loop_
_entity_poly.entity_id
_entity_poly.type
_entity_poly.pdbx_seq_one_letter_code
_entity_poly.pdbx_strand_id
1 'polypeptide(L)'
;RYILNTEASHNVPTLGFWPFLEDFSKDIIIDLNHWTNGWVHWNMALNLTGGPDWSGSAGAPIIVNATGQEYYKNPDFYGMAHFSKFVSPDSVRLELREDKPVDKVLTIAFERPDGGVVVIILNPSNDEIDFTINESTNRLTHVIKAHAIQTYIYY
;
A
#
# COMPACT_ATOMS: atom_id res chain seq x y z
N ARG A 1 13.91 5.37 19.53
CA ARG A 1 13.63 3.92 19.43
C ARG A 1 12.85 3.73 18.14
N TYR A 2 13.32 2.88 17.22
CA TYR A 2 12.62 2.60 15.98
C TYR A 2 11.54 1.54 16.21
N ILE A 3 10.38 1.71 15.57
CA ILE A 3 9.31 0.71 15.51
C ILE A 3 9.27 0.19 14.07
N LEU A 4 9.19 -1.12 13.89
CA LEU A 4 9.18 -1.77 12.59
C LEU A 4 8.05 -2.81 12.58
N ASN A 5 7.20 -2.79 11.55
CA ASN A 5 6.35 -3.94 11.26
C ASN A 5 7.19 -4.96 10.49
N THR A 6 7.43 -6.12 11.11
CA THR A 6 8.38 -7.12 10.62
C THR A 6 7.72 -8.24 9.82
N GLU A 7 6.40 -8.38 9.88
CA GLU A 7 5.69 -9.47 9.22
C GLU A 7 4.19 -9.16 9.09
N ALA A 8 3.64 -9.40 7.90
CA ALA A 8 2.21 -9.57 7.70
C ALA A 8 1.93 -10.56 6.55
N SER A 9 0.79 -11.25 6.63
CA SER A 9 0.36 -12.25 5.65
C SER A 9 -1.15 -12.40 5.67
N HIS A 10 -1.71 -12.92 4.56
CA HIS A 10 -3.03 -13.54 4.53
C HIS A 10 -2.91 -15.08 4.64
N ASN A 11 -4.03 -15.77 4.93
CA ASN A 11 -4.01 -17.19 5.26
C ASN A 11 -3.97 -18.13 4.04
N VAL A 12 -4.47 -17.68 2.88
CA VAL A 12 -4.61 -18.54 1.70
C VAL A 12 -4.36 -17.75 0.41
N PRO A 13 -3.68 -18.32 -0.60
CA PRO A 13 -3.61 -17.69 -1.90
C PRO A 13 -4.99 -17.56 -2.50
N THR A 14 -5.39 -16.33 -2.83
CA THR A 14 -6.60 -16.06 -3.59
C THR A 14 -6.24 -15.16 -4.76
N LEU A 15 -6.22 -15.72 -5.97
CA LEU A 15 -5.80 -14.99 -7.16
C LEU A 15 -6.76 -13.83 -7.46
N GLY A 16 -6.21 -12.63 -7.62
CA GLY A 16 -6.98 -11.45 -8.01
C GLY A 16 -7.93 -10.90 -6.94
N PHE A 17 -7.80 -11.30 -5.67
CA PHE A 17 -8.69 -10.83 -4.61
C PHE A 17 -8.35 -9.40 -4.19
N TRP A 18 -9.17 -8.46 -4.66
CA TRP A 18 -8.95 -7.02 -4.45
C TRP A 18 -8.83 -6.58 -2.98
N PRO A 19 -9.63 -7.12 -2.03
CA PRO A 19 -9.51 -6.72 -0.62
C PRO A 19 -8.11 -6.89 -0.03
N PHE A 20 -7.28 -7.81 -0.53
CA PHE A 20 -5.88 -7.89 -0.09
C PHE A 20 -5.12 -6.60 -0.38
N LEU A 21 -5.30 -5.98 -1.56
CA LEU A 21 -4.70 -4.67 -1.84
C LEU A 21 -5.12 -3.64 -0.79
N GLU A 22 -6.40 -3.59 -0.47
CA GLU A 22 -6.96 -2.60 0.45
C GLU A 22 -6.49 -2.82 1.88
N ASP A 23 -6.53 -4.06 2.37
CA ASP A 23 -6.10 -4.43 3.72
C ASP A 23 -4.61 -4.12 3.92
N PHE A 24 -3.73 -4.57 3.01
CA PHE A 24 -2.29 -4.29 3.14
C PHE A 24 -1.96 -2.82 2.99
N SER A 25 -2.58 -2.11 2.04
CA SER A 25 -2.35 -0.68 1.87
C SER A 25 -2.83 0.11 3.09
N LYS A 26 -3.97 -0.29 3.67
CA LYS A 26 -4.51 0.28 4.90
C LYS A 26 -3.58 0.06 6.08
N ASP A 27 -3.10 -1.17 6.28
CA ASP A 27 -2.17 -1.49 7.36
C ASP A 27 -0.86 -0.71 7.24
N ILE A 28 -0.28 -0.64 6.03
CA ILE A 28 0.93 0.16 5.78
C ILE A 28 0.69 1.65 6.11
N ILE A 29 -0.43 2.23 5.66
CA ILE A 29 -0.76 3.64 5.94
C ILE A 29 -0.95 3.87 7.44
N ILE A 30 -1.70 3.02 8.12
CA ILE A 30 -1.95 3.13 9.56
C ILE A 30 -0.63 3.02 10.32
N ASP A 31 0.18 1.99 10.06
CA ASP A 31 1.44 1.75 10.75
C ASP A 31 2.40 2.93 10.60
N LEU A 32 2.62 3.39 9.35
CA LEU A 32 3.54 4.50 9.08
C LEU A 32 3.01 5.83 9.65
N ASN A 33 1.68 5.99 9.76
CA ASN A 33 1.08 7.12 10.47
C ASN A 33 1.24 7.02 12.00
N HIS A 34 1.50 5.83 12.54
CA HIS A 34 1.71 5.54 13.96
C HIS A 34 3.18 5.18 14.29
N TRP A 35 4.12 5.90 13.67
CA TRP A 35 5.55 5.90 14.02
C TRP A 35 6.33 4.63 13.68
N THR A 36 5.77 3.71 12.88
CA THR A 36 6.59 2.67 12.27
C THR A 36 7.51 3.27 11.20
N ASN A 37 8.67 2.66 11.01
CA ASN A 37 9.74 3.15 10.15
C ASN A 37 9.91 2.25 8.92
N GLY A 38 9.05 1.24 8.79
CA GLY A 38 9.12 0.25 7.74
C GLY A 38 8.05 -0.83 7.94
N TRP A 39 7.84 -1.60 6.90
CA TRP A 39 6.83 -2.63 6.83
C TRP A 39 7.32 -3.77 5.93
N VAL A 40 7.16 -5.01 6.39
CA VAL A 40 7.70 -6.19 5.71
C VAL A 40 6.61 -7.24 5.52
N HIS A 41 6.35 -7.63 4.28
CA HIS A 41 5.49 -8.78 3.96
C HIS A 41 6.20 -10.08 4.33
N TRP A 42 5.44 -11.12 4.65
CA TRP A 42 5.98 -12.43 5.04
C TRP A 42 6.68 -13.18 3.90
N ASN A 43 5.91 -13.91 3.07
CA ASN A 43 6.47 -14.66 1.94
C ASN A 43 6.53 -13.77 0.70
N MET A 44 7.66 -13.77 -0.03
CA MET A 44 7.76 -13.04 -1.30
C MET A 44 6.97 -13.73 -2.43
N ALA A 45 7.01 -15.07 -2.47
CA ALA A 45 6.30 -15.86 -3.46
C ALA A 45 5.93 -17.24 -2.89
N LEU A 46 4.78 -17.77 -3.29
CA LEU A 46 4.31 -19.11 -2.95
C LEU A 46 3.71 -19.81 -4.17
N ASN A 47 3.49 -21.12 -4.10
CA ASN A 47 2.80 -21.85 -5.16
C ASN A 47 1.26 -21.62 -5.12
N LEU A 48 0.53 -22.20 -6.08
CA LEU A 48 -0.93 -22.12 -6.19
C LEU A 48 -1.70 -22.54 -4.93
N THR A 49 -1.10 -23.34 -4.04
CA THR A 49 -1.71 -23.82 -2.80
C THR A 49 -1.14 -23.16 -1.54
N GLY A 50 -0.27 -22.15 -1.68
CA GLY A 50 0.23 -21.36 -0.56
C GLY A 50 1.39 -22.00 0.18
N GLY A 51 2.13 -22.88 -0.50
CA GLY A 51 3.30 -23.56 0.03
C GLY A 51 4.53 -23.43 -0.88
N PRO A 52 5.54 -24.31 -0.68
CA PRO A 52 5.53 -25.45 0.23
C PRO A 52 5.55 -25.04 1.70
N ASP A 53 4.69 -25.64 2.52
CA ASP A 53 4.70 -25.52 3.98
C ASP A 53 4.36 -26.88 4.60
N TRP A 54 4.92 -27.17 5.77
CA TRP A 54 4.77 -28.47 6.44
C TRP A 54 3.49 -28.57 7.29
N SER A 55 2.87 -27.44 7.62
CA SER A 55 1.81 -27.28 8.62
C SER A 55 0.53 -26.61 8.10
N GLY A 56 0.55 -26.00 6.91
CA GLY A 56 -0.60 -25.30 6.36
C GLY A 56 -0.34 -24.61 5.03
N SER A 57 -0.99 -23.48 4.83
CA SER A 57 -0.85 -22.60 3.66
C SER A 57 -0.72 -21.17 4.12
N ALA A 58 -0.10 -20.33 3.31
CA ALA A 58 -0.08 -18.88 3.49
C ALA A 58 -0.35 -18.15 2.17
N GLY A 59 -0.59 -16.84 2.30
CA GLY A 59 -0.66 -15.90 1.21
C GLY A 59 0.69 -15.36 0.76
N ALA A 60 0.78 -14.97 -0.50
CA ALA A 60 1.90 -14.19 -1.02
C ALA A 60 1.44 -13.26 -2.16
N PRO A 61 2.15 -12.12 -2.35
CA PRO A 61 1.88 -11.19 -3.44
C PRO A 61 2.25 -11.75 -4.81
N ILE A 62 3.13 -12.75 -4.87
CA ILE A 62 3.49 -13.47 -6.09
C ILE A 62 3.10 -14.94 -5.95
N ILE A 63 2.30 -15.44 -6.89
CA ILE A 63 1.91 -16.85 -6.95
C ILE A 63 2.55 -17.50 -8.17
N VAL A 64 3.32 -18.57 -7.94
CA VAL A 64 4.07 -19.28 -8.99
C VAL A 64 3.33 -20.54 -9.41
N ASN A 65 3.06 -20.67 -10.72
CA ASN A 65 2.54 -21.88 -11.35
C ASN A 65 3.67 -22.55 -12.13
N ALA A 66 4.36 -23.49 -11.49
CA ALA A 66 5.49 -24.20 -12.11
C ALA A 66 5.09 -25.01 -13.35
N THR A 67 3.90 -25.63 -13.35
CA THR A 67 3.40 -26.44 -14.48
C THR A 67 3.13 -25.58 -15.71
N GLY A 68 2.61 -24.36 -15.50
CA GLY A 68 2.36 -23.39 -16.57
C GLY A 68 3.58 -22.55 -16.95
N GLN A 69 4.71 -22.68 -16.24
CA GLN A 69 5.88 -21.80 -16.36
C GLN A 69 5.55 -20.30 -16.25
N GLU A 70 4.64 -19.97 -15.35
CA GLU A 70 4.11 -18.61 -15.21
C GLU A 70 4.03 -18.20 -13.73
N TYR A 71 3.83 -16.91 -13.51
CA TYR A 71 3.56 -16.37 -12.18
C TYR A 71 2.50 -15.27 -12.28
N TYR A 72 1.77 -15.10 -11.20
CA TYR A 72 0.74 -14.08 -11.05
C TYR A 72 1.18 -13.09 -9.99
N LYS A 73 0.99 -11.81 -10.29
CA LYS A 73 1.15 -10.73 -9.32
C LYS A 73 -0.24 -10.40 -8.80
N ASN A 74 -0.49 -10.70 -7.53
CA ASN A 74 -1.76 -10.45 -6.89
C ASN A 74 -1.97 -8.94 -6.61
N PRO A 75 -3.21 -8.50 -6.30
CA PRO A 75 -3.49 -7.11 -6.01
C PRO A 75 -2.61 -6.51 -4.89
N ASP A 76 -2.35 -7.26 -3.82
CA ASP A 76 -1.43 -6.89 -2.73
C ASP A 76 0.00 -6.56 -3.21
N PHE A 77 0.51 -7.22 -4.26
CA PHE A 77 1.76 -6.81 -4.91
C PHE A 77 1.71 -5.34 -5.35
N TYR A 78 0.63 -4.95 -6.03
CA TYR A 78 0.47 -3.60 -6.55
C TYR A 78 0.20 -2.62 -5.42
N GLY A 79 -0.60 -2.99 -4.42
CA GLY A 79 -0.80 -2.21 -3.20
C GLY A 79 0.53 -1.86 -2.52
N MET A 80 1.39 -2.85 -2.27
CA MET A 80 2.72 -2.61 -1.72
C MET A 80 3.62 -1.76 -2.63
N ALA A 81 3.45 -1.84 -3.95
CA ALA A 81 4.22 -1.06 -4.92
C ALA A 81 3.88 0.44 -4.86
N HIS A 82 2.68 0.84 -4.42
CA HIS A 82 2.33 2.25 -4.19
C HIS A 82 3.22 2.93 -3.13
N PHE A 83 3.82 2.14 -2.24
CA PHE A 83 4.76 2.60 -1.21
C PHE A 83 6.20 2.33 -1.65
N SER A 84 6.55 1.06 -1.82
CA SER A 84 7.95 0.61 -2.02
C SER A 84 8.61 1.15 -3.29
N LYS A 85 7.85 1.47 -4.33
CA LYS A 85 8.39 2.05 -5.57
C LYS A 85 8.62 3.56 -5.47
N PHE A 86 7.81 4.26 -4.68
CA PHE A 86 7.74 5.72 -4.70
C PHE A 86 8.37 6.38 -3.47
N VAL A 87 8.38 5.69 -2.33
CA VAL A 87 8.98 6.13 -1.07
C VAL A 87 10.33 5.44 -0.92
N SER A 88 11.41 6.15 -1.25
CA SER A 88 12.78 5.63 -1.12
C SER A 88 13.22 5.56 0.35
N PRO A 89 14.26 4.77 0.67
CA PRO A 89 14.92 4.86 1.98
C PRO A 89 15.25 6.30 2.35
N ASP A 90 15.23 6.59 3.65
CA ASP A 90 15.46 7.92 4.24
C ASP A 90 14.41 8.99 3.90
N SER A 91 13.29 8.62 3.26
CA SER A 91 12.15 9.53 3.13
C SER A 91 11.55 9.86 4.50
N VAL A 92 11.18 11.13 4.69
CA VAL A 92 10.61 11.63 5.95
C VAL A 92 9.10 11.76 5.79
N ARG A 93 8.34 11.16 6.71
CA ARG A 93 6.88 11.27 6.71
C ARG A 93 6.46 12.71 7.04
N LEU A 94 5.61 13.28 6.19
CA LEU A 94 5.04 14.61 6.36
C LEU A 94 3.71 14.54 7.12
N GLU A 95 3.43 15.57 7.92
CA GLU A 95 2.11 15.76 8.53
C GLU A 95 1.11 16.14 7.42
N LEU A 96 0.02 15.39 7.31
CA LEU A 96 -1.13 15.77 6.48
C LEU A 96 -2.22 16.31 7.38
N ARG A 97 -2.74 17.50 7.05
CA ARG A 97 -3.88 18.10 7.74
C ARG A 97 -5.08 18.04 6.83
N GLU A 98 -6.14 17.44 7.33
CA GLU A 98 -7.41 17.36 6.62
C GLU A 98 -8.29 18.53 7.04
N ASP A 99 -8.78 19.31 6.07
CA ASP A 99 -9.70 20.43 6.33
C ASP A 99 -11.06 19.94 6.88
N LYS A 100 -11.42 18.70 6.57
CA LYS A 100 -12.60 18.01 7.06
C LYS A 100 -12.21 16.56 7.33
N PRO A 101 -12.69 15.94 8.42
CA PRO A 101 -12.51 14.50 8.63
C PRO A 101 -13.10 13.77 7.42
N VAL A 102 -12.25 13.06 6.68
CA VAL A 102 -12.72 12.17 5.61
C VAL A 102 -12.58 10.75 6.11
N ASP A 103 -13.54 10.30 6.93
CA ASP A 103 -13.59 8.94 7.50
C ASP A 103 -13.60 7.82 6.43
N LYS A 104 -13.68 8.19 5.15
CA LYS A 104 -13.77 7.29 4.00
C LYS A 104 -12.44 7.06 3.27
N VAL A 105 -11.39 7.84 3.51
CA VAL A 105 -10.08 7.64 2.85
C VAL A 105 -8.96 7.53 3.88
N LEU A 106 -7.88 6.86 3.48
CA LEU A 106 -6.63 6.86 4.22
C LEU A 106 -5.56 7.58 3.41
N THR A 107 -4.79 8.44 4.07
CA THR A 107 -3.78 9.27 3.43
C THR A 107 -2.44 9.18 4.16
N ILE A 108 -1.36 9.32 3.39
CA ILE A 108 -0.01 9.50 3.93
C ILE A 108 0.85 10.26 2.94
N ALA A 109 1.79 11.06 3.43
CA ALA A 109 2.72 11.79 2.60
C ALA A 109 4.16 11.69 3.10
N PHE A 110 5.11 11.82 2.18
CA PHE A 110 6.54 11.74 2.45
C PHE A 110 7.31 12.78 1.63
N GLU A 111 8.36 13.34 2.21
CA GLU A 111 9.43 14.03 1.49
C GLU A 111 10.57 13.05 1.26
N ARG A 112 10.97 12.88 0.00
CA ARG A 112 12.09 12.01 -0.39
C ARG A 112 13.42 12.75 -0.28
N PRO A 113 14.56 12.04 -0.14
CA PRO A 113 15.88 12.66 -0.11
C PRO A 113 16.27 13.45 -1.36
N ASP A 114 15.63 13.19 -2.50
CA ASP A 114 15.82 13.93 -3.75
C ASP A 114 14.93 15.19 -3.88
N GLY A 115 14.21 15.54 -2.80
CA GLY A 115 13.31 16.70 -2.72
C GLY A 115 11.91 16.46 -3.28
N GLY A 116 11.61 15.26 -3.78
CA GLY A 116 10.27 14.95 -4.26
C GLY A 116 9.27 14.69 -3.12
N VAL A 117 8.06 15.23 -3.23
CA VAL A 117 6.95 14.94 -2.31
C VAL A 117 6.08 13.84 -2.90
N VAL A 118 5.78 12.83 -2.08
CA VAL A 118 4.91 11.69 -2.43
C VAL A 118 3.67 11.74 -1.56
N VAL A 119 2.48 11.66 -2.17
CA VAL A 119 1.19 11.55 -1.48
C VAL A 119 0.49 10.29 -1.94
N ILE A 120 0.10 9.43 -1.00
CA ILE A 120 -0.61 8.18 -1.24
C ILE A 120 -2.01 8.30 -0.64
N ILE A 121 -3.02 7.96 -1.42
CA ILE A 121 -4.44 8.04 -1.04
C ILE A 121 -5.10 6.70 -1.36
N LEU A 122 -5.74 6.09 -0.36
CA LEU A 122 -6.52 4.87 -0.46
C LEU A 122 -7.99 5.18 -0.19
N ASN A 123 -8.88 4.80 -1.11
CA ASN A 123 -10.32 4.84 -0.96
C ASN A 123 -10.88 3.40 -0.94
N PRO A 124 -11.11 2.81 0.24
CA PRO A 124 -11.75 1.50 0.38
C PRO A 124 -13.29 1.58 0.35
N SER A 125 -13.87 2.76 0.16
CA SER A 125 -15.32 2.95 0.17
C SER A 125 -15.95 2.61 -1.18
N ASN A 126 -17.28 2.47 -1.18
CA ASN A 126 -18.10 2.22 -2.37
C ASN A 126 -18.37 3.49 -3.20
N ASP A 127 -17.99 4.67 -2.70
CA ASP A 127 -18.23 5.95 -3.36
C ASP A 127 -16.94 6.48 -3.97
N GLU A 128 -17.03 7.17 -5.10
CA GLU A 128 -15.93 8.04 -5.53
C GLU A 128 -15.87 9.29 -4.66
N ILE A 129 -14.66 9.83 -4.49
CA ILE A 129 -14.40 10.92 -3.57
C ILE A 129 -13.58 11.99 -4.29
N ASP A 130 -14.11 13.20 -4.32
CA ASP A 130 -13.38 14.39 -4.74
C ASP A 130 -12.44 14.83 -3.61
N PHE A 131 -11.18 15.10 -3.96
CA PHE A 131 -10.21 15.61 -3.01
C PHE A 131 -9.33 16.68 -3.66
N THR A 132 -8.65 17.44 -2.81
CA THR A 132 -7.69 18.45 -3.24
C THR A 132 -6.46 18.37 -2.36
N ILE A 133 -5.29 18.21 -2.99
CA ILE A 133 -3.98 18.32 -2.34
C ILE A 133 -3.57 19.79 -2.42
N ASN A 134 -3.36 20.41 -1.25
CA ASN A 134 -2.88 21.78 -1.12
C ASN A 134 -1.47 21.76 -0.51
N GLU A 135 -0.54 22.44 -1.15
CA GLU A 135 0.80 22.69 -0.62
C GLU A 135 1.21 24.13 -0.93
N SER A 136 1.25 24.99 0.08
CA SER A 136 1.54 26.42 -0.08
C SER A 136 0.60 27.07 -1.12
N THR A 137 1.12 27.51 -2.28
CA THR A 137 0.34 28.08 -3.39
C THR A 137 -0.09 27.05 -4.43
N ASN A 138 0.42 25.81 -4.35
CA ASN A 138 0.13 24.74 -5.29
C ASN A 138 -1.14 24.00 -4.88
N ARG A 139 -1.95 23.65 -5.88
CA ARG A 139 -3.21 22.95 -5.67
C ARG A 139 -3.46 21.95 -6.78
N LEU A 140 -3.77 20.71 -6.39
CA LEU A 140 -4.14 19.65 -7.30
C LEU A 140 -5.49 19.05 -6.88
N THR A 141 -6.50 19.15 -7.75
CA THR A 141 -7.84 18.60 -7.52
C THR A 141 -8.06 17.37 -8.39
N HIS A 142 -8.49 16.27 -7.77
CA HIS A 142 -8.73 15.00 -8.43
C HIS A 142 -9.90 14.25 -7.80
N VAL A 143 -10.29 13.17 -8.47
CA VAL A 143 -11.27 12.20 -8.00
C VAL A 143 -10.57 10.87 -7.79
N ILE A 144 -10.76 10.26 -6.62
CA ILE A 144 -10.40 8.86 -6.38
C ILE A 144 -11.65 8.01 -6.47
N LYS A 145 -11.65 7.03 -7.38
CA LYS A 145 -12.78 6.10 -7.54
C LYS A 145 -12.97 5.23 -6.30
N ALA A 146 -14.14 4.62 -6.18
CA ALA A 146 -14.40 3.56 -5.22
C ALA A 146 -13.36 2.44 -5.36
N HIS A 147 -12.95 1.84 -4.24
CA HIS A 147 -12.00 0.72 -4.20
C HIS A 147 -10.71 0.98 -4.99
N ALA A 148 -10.07 2.14 -4.75
CA ALA A 148 -8.88 2.56 -5.50
C ALA A 148 -7.77 3.08 -4.60
N ILE A 149 -6.53 2.98 -5.10
CA ILE A 149 -5.34 3.59 -4.51
C ILE A 149 -4.63 4.44 -5.57
N GLN A 150 -4.16 5.62 -5.19
CA GLN A 150 -3.45 6.55 -6.06
C GLN A 150 -2.18 7.05 -5.35
N THR A 151 -1.09 7.14 -6.12
CA THR A 151 0.16 7.77 -5.66
C THR A 151 0.49 8.95 -6.55
N TYR A 152 0.66 10.11 -5.94
CA TYR A 152 1.10 11.35 -6.57
C TYR A 152 2.55 11.61 -6.18
N ILE A 153 3.36 12.04 -7.14
CA ILE A 153 4.73 12.50 -6.90
C ILE A 153 4.95 13.82 -7.64
N TYR A 154 5.52 14.80 -6.96
CA TYR A 154 5.84 16.12 -7.51
C TYR A 154 7.10 16.70 -6.84
N TYR A 155 7.65 17.76 -7.43
CA TYR A 155 8.88 18.45 -7.02
C TYR A 155 8.64 19.96 -7.00
#